data_AF-A0A1V5N7T0-F1
#
_entry.id   AF-A0A1V5N7T0-F1
#
_cell.length_a   1.000
_cell.length_b   1.000
_cell.length_c   1.000
_cell.angle_alpha   90.00
_cell.angle_beta   90.00
_cell.angle_gamma   90.00
#
_symmetry.space_group_name_H-M   'P 1'
#
loop_
_entity.id
_entity.type
_entity.pdbx_description
1 polymer ?
#
loop_
_entity_poly.entity_id
_entity_poly.type
_entity_poly.pdbx_seq_one_letter_code
_entity_poly.pdbx_strand_id
1 'polypeptide(L)'
;MKKHLLLLKILFILICFPVVINAQFVNKGRDIFVQVDAQMYIKGDISNDTGYILNNGLIVMIDAFLNHSVFESGPDSYVKLEGDTQEVGGSKLIPFWNLYIAGTNHKYFTGPTQVNDSLKFVANKIVLSDSNITLTPTGEIYHPSPAKHIVTIGEGYLVKKVVPLNTPYLFPVSDTLNTYKPVILTYSGNIDTISVRCNIGIHPTTGADTTTVYSTYYIHESNPGGTEARVDLGWNTQDEQPAFNNSWAMMWQNINGVWHPLSGTPGAMRQSIARPRSRPSGAKVWKVLVTRSCRSKPMCSSTTRPASILDRSSTSDTSPARPSAALTRWCR
;
A
#
# COMPACT_ATOMS: atom_id res chain seq x y z
N MET A 1 -53.06 23.49 -14.67
CA MET A 1 -53.09 22.45 -13.62
C MET A 1 -51.86 21.52 -13.61
N LYS A 2 -51.35 21.02 -14.74
CA LYS A 2 -50.18 20.10 -14.75
C LYS A 2 -48.87 20.67 -14.17
N LYS A 3 -48.61 21.99 -14.30
CA LYS A 3 -47.40 22.64 -13.73
C LYS A 3 -47.43 22.75 -12.20
N HIS A 4 -48.59 22.97 -11.59
CA HIS A 4 -48.70 23.01 -10.12
C HIS A 4 -48.60 21.62 -9.48
N LEU A 5 -49.07 20.58 -10.16
CA LEU A 5 -48.90 19.20 -9.71
C LEU A 5 -47.43 18.71 -9.79
N LEU A 6 -46.65 19.27 -10.72
CA LEU A 6 -45.21 18.96 -10.84
C LEU A 6 -44.39 19.65 -9.73
N LEU A 7 -44.68 20.92 -9.41
CA LEU A 7 -44.03 21.62 -8.30
C LEU A 7 -44.34 20.97 -6.93
N LEU A 8 -45.58 20.50 -6.73
CA LEU A 8 -45.96 19.83 -5.48
C LEU A 8 -45.26 18.46 -5.32
N LYS A 9 -45.03 17.73 -6.42
CA LYS A 9 -44.28 16.46 -6.41
C LYS A 9 -42.78 16.67 -6.13
N ILE A 10 -42.18 17.74 -6.67
CA ILE A 10 -40.78 18.09 -6.39
C ILE A 10 -40.59 18.52 -4.94
N LEU A 11 -41.55 19.29 -4.38
CA LEU A 11 -41.53 19.71 -2.98
C LEU A 11 -41.71 18.53 -2.01
N PHE A 12 -42.56 17.55 -2.34
CA PHE A 12 -42.77 16.36 -1.51
C PHE A 12 -41.56 15.40 -1.53
N ILE A 13 -40.86 15.28 -2.67
CA ILE A 13 -39.63 14.47 -2.78
C ILE A 13 -38.47 15.10 -1.99
N LEU A 14 -38.40 16.43 -1.87
CA LEU A 14 -37.37 17.11 -1.07
C LEU A 14 -37.58 16.99 0.45
N ILE A 15 -38.82 16.75 0.91
CA ILE A 15 -39.17 16.65 2.35
C ILE A 15 -39.08 15.20 2.86
N CYS A 16 -39.07 14.20 1.96
CA CYS A 16 -39.10 12.78 2.32
C CYS A 16 -37.74 12.06 2.33
N PHE A 17 -36.62 12.76 2.15
CA PHE A 17 -35.32 12.19 2.53
C PHE A 17 -35.13 12.39 4.03
N PRO A 18 -35.09 11.32 4.85
CA PRO A 18 -34.70 11.48 6.24
C PRO A 18 -33.27 12.02 6.24
N VAL A 19 -33.10 13.29 6.63
CA VAL A 19 -31.80 13.79 7.04
C VAL A 19 -31.49 13.04 8.33
N VAL A 20 -30.68 12.00 8.23
CA VAL A 20 -30.14 11.31 9.40
C VAL A 20 -29.09 12.26 9.97
N ILE A 21 -29.52 13.14 10.87
CA ILE A 21 -28.60 13.97 11.66
C ILE A 21 -28.10 13.04 12.75
N ASN A 22 -26.97 12.36 12.53
CA ASN A 22 -26.26 11.75 13.64
C ASN A 22 -25.90 12.87 14.63
N ALA A 23 -25.94 12.58 15.94
CA ALA A 23 -25.38 13.51 16.91
C ALA A 23 -23.94 13.81 16.48
N GLN A 24 -23.59 15.09 16.35
CA GLN A 24 -22.28 15.49 15.84
C GLN A 24 -21.61 16.39 16.86
N PHE A 25 -20.39 16.02 17.24
CA PHE A 25 -19.48 16.89 17.97
C PHE A 25 -18.79 17.82 16.97
N VAL A 26 -19.15 19.10 16.94
CA VAL A 26 -18.56 20.06 16.01
C VAL A 26 -17.78 21.14 16.75
N ASN A 27 -16.47 21.22 16.49
CA ASN A 27 -15.61 22.26 17.02
C ASN A 27 -15.36 23.36 15.97
N LYS A 28 -15.98 24.53 16.18
CA LYS A 28 -15.89 25.71 15.30
C LYS A 28 -15.10 26.86 15.96
N GLY A 29 -13.87 26.58 16.38
CA GLY A 29 -12.97 27.62 16.88
C GLY A 29 -12.81 27.66 18.40
N ARG A 30 -13.11 26.57 19.11
CA ARG A 30 -12.84 26.44 20.54
C ARG A 30 -11.64 25.55 20.80
N ASP A 31 -11.05 25.74 21.97
CA ASP A 31 -9.99 24.87 22.48
C ASP A 31 -10.63 23.77 23.33
N ILE A 32 -10.28 22.53 23.01
CA ILE A 32 -10.71 21.35 23.76
C ILE A 32 -9.46 20.65 24.26
N PHE A 33 -9.42 20.41 25.56
CA PHE A 33 -8.32 19.72 26.21
C PHE A 33 -8.86 18.44 26.86
N VAL A 34 -8.40 17.29 26.38
CA VAL A 34 -8.58 16.01 27.07
C VAL A 34 -7.32 15.79 27.89
N GLN A 35 -7.42 15.99 29.20
CA GLN A 35 -6.26 15.92 30.10
C GLN A 35 -5.81 14.46 30.35
N VAL A 36 -4.62 14.30 30.92
CA VAL A 36 -4.13 13.00 31.41
C VAL A 36 -5.19 12.37 32.33
N ASP A 37 -5.38 11.07 32.21
CA ASP A 37 -6.40 10.27 32.92
C ASP A 37 -7.86 10.64 32.65
N ALA A 38 -8.13 11.65 31.81
CA ALA A 38 -9.48 11.95 31.35
C ALA A 38 -9.89 11.01 30.21
N GLN A 39 -11.18 10.65 30.18
CA GLN A 39 -11.78 9.92 29.08
C GLN A 39 -12.87 10.76 28.42
N MET A 40 -12.81 10.87 27.09
CA MET A 40 -13.87 11.39 26.26
C MET A 40 -14.45 10.26 25.43
N TYR A 41 -15.74 9.94 25.63
CA TYR A 41 -16.46 8.94 24.85
C TYR A 41 -17.50 9.63 23.98
N ILE A 42 -17.36 9.52 22.66
CA ILE A 42 -18.19 10.25 21.71
C ILE A 42 -18.93 9.27 20.82
N LYS A 43 -20.25 9.23 21.02
CA LYS A 43 -21.19 8.55 20.14
C LYS A 43 -21.77 9.59 19.19
N GLY A 44 -21.27 9.61 17.97
CA GLY A 44 -21.48 10.69 17.01
C GLY A 44 -20.22 11.02 16.22
N ASP A 45 -20.42 11.66 15.07
CA ASP A 45 -19.32 12.14 14.23
C ASP A 45 -18.60 13.30 14.96
N ILE A 46 -17.28 13.37 14.82
CA ILE A 46 -16.44 14.44 15.32
C ILE A 46 -15.97 15.25 14.11
N SER A 47 -16.30 16.54 14.07
CA SER A 47 -15.78 17.48 13.06
C SER A 47 -15.03 18.61 13.74
N ASN A 48 -13.72 18.67 13.56
CA ASN A 48 -12.88 19.77 14.01
C ASN A 48 -12.63 20.74 12.86
N ASP A 49 -13.52 21.71 12.69
CA ASP A 49 -13.55 22.58 11.50
C ASP A 49 -12.49 23.67 11.58
N THR A 50 -12.50 24.43 12.68
CA THR A 50 -11.64 25.61 12.88
C THR A 50 -11.07 25.73 14.30
N GLY A 51 -11.32 24.74 15.17
CA GLY A 51 -10.86 24.78 16.55
C GLY A 51 -9.53 24.07 16.79
N TYR A 52 -9.18 23.95 18.06
CA TYR A 52 -8.00 23.28 18.54
C TYR A 52 -8.40 22.14 19.48
N ILE A 53 -7.83 20.95 19.26
CA ILE A 53 -8.04 19.79 20.15
C ILE A 53 -6.67 19.28 20.56
N LEU A 54 -6.42 19.27 21.87
CA LEU A 54 -5.27 18.59 22.47
C LEU A 54 -5.75 17.36 23.23
N ASN A 55 -5.25 16.19 22.85
CA ASN A 55 -5.47 14.95 23.54
C ASN A 55 -4.23 14.52 24.33
N ASN A 56 -4.35 14.48 25.66
CA ASN A 56 -3.40 13.90 26.59
C ASN A 56 -3.99 12.70 27.37
N GLY A 57 -5.27 12.37 27.12
CA GLY A 57 -5.98 11.27 27.79
C GLY A 57 -6.48 10.22 26.79
N LEU A 58 -7.67 9.67 27.03
CA LEU A 58 -8.31 8.69 26.16
C LEU A 58 -9.49 9.32 25.40
N ILE A 59 -9.47 9.25 24.07
CA ILE A 59 -10.64 9.53 23.23
C ILE A 59 -11.14 8.22 22.62
N VAL A 60 -12.40 7.88 22.89
CA VAL A 60 -13.11 6.77 22.25
C VAL A 60 -14.09 7.34 21.24
N MET A 61 -13.87 7.01 19.97
CA MET A 61 -14.66 7.49 18.83
C MET A 61 -15.49 6.34 18.29
N ILE A 62 -16.80 6.56 18.18
CA ILE A 62 -17.74 5.57 17.64
C ILE A 62 -18.08 5.81 16.17
N ASP A 63 -18.15 7.05 15.71
CA ASP A 63 -18.47 7.35 14.31
C ASP A 63 -17.30 8.08 13.64
N ALA A 64 -17.54 8.87 12.58
CA ALA A 64 -16.47 9.45 11.79
C ALA A 64 -15.68 10.50 12.58
N PHE A 65 -14.40 10.68 12.24
CA PHE A 65 -13.58 11.78 12.73
C PHE A 65 -12.99 12.54 11.55
N LEU A 66 -13.43 13.78 11.37
CA LEU A 66 -12.96 14.70 10.35
C LEU A 66 -12.19 15.86 10.99
N ASN A 67 -10.91 15.99 10.64
CA ASN A 67 -10.04 17.06 11.13
C ASN A 67 -9.66 18.03 10.00
N HIS A 68 -10.20 19.24 10.08
CA HIS A 68 -9.89 20.35 9.17
C HIS A 68 -9.06 21.46 9.84
N SER A 69 -8.74 21.30 11.12
CA SER A 69 -7.95 22.23 11.93
C SER A 69 -6.86 21.50 12.74
N VAL A 70 -6.45 22.05 13.88
CA VAL A 70 -5.38 21.51 14.72
C VAL A 70 -5.92 20.42 15.63
N PHE A 71 -5.34 19.23 15.52
CA PHE A 71 -5.48 18.12 16.45
C PHE A 71 -4.07 17.72 16.88
N GLU A 72 -3.84 17.66 18.19
CA GLU A 72 -2.56 17.28 18.79
C GLU A 72 -2.77 16.11 19.75
N SER A 73 -1.80 15.19 19.76
CA SER A 73 -1.78 14.03 20.67
C SER A 73 -0.47 14.03 21.46
N GLY A 74 -0.58 14.14 22.78
CA GLY A 74 0.54 14.06 23.72
C GLY A 74 1.02 12.62 23.96
N PRO A 75 2.19 12.44 24.62
CA PRO A 75 2.83 11.14 24.78
C PRO A 75 2.02 10.04 25.48
N ASP A 76 1.17 10.43 26.41
CA ASP A 76 0.35 9.49 27.18
C ASP A 76 -1.07 9.34 26.61
N SER A 77 -1.32 9.90 25.43
CA SER A 77 -2.65 9.92 24.84
C SER A 77 -2.99 8.65 24.07
N TYR A 78 -4.28 8.33 24.08
CA TYR A 78 -4.86 7.20 23.40
C TYR A 78 -6.06 7.64 22.56
N VAL A 79 -6.17 7.09 21.36
CA VAL A 79 -7.38 7.15 20.54
C VAL A 79 -7.81 5.74 20.22
N LYS A 80 -9.08 5.43 20.45
CA LYS A 80 -9.69 4.14 20.12
C LYS A 80 -10.84 4.35 19.14
N LEU A 81 -10.73 3.70 17.99
CA LEU A 81 -11.77 3.63 16.98
C LEU A 81 -12.62 2.37 17.26
N GLU A 82 -13.74 2.54 17.97
CA GLU A 82 -14.61 1.43 18.44
C GLU A 82 -15.89 1.23 17.63
N GLY A 83 -16.14 2.10 16.66
CA GLY A 83 -17.31 2.04 15.80
C GLY A 83 -17.39 0.81 14.92
N ASP A 84 -18.48 0.80 14.15
CA ASP A 84 -18.63 -0.10 13.02
C ASP A 84 -17.76 0.37 11.83
N THR A 85 -18.32 0.69 10.67
CA THR A 85 -17.56 1.43 9.67
C THR A 85 -17.30 2.87 10.14
N GLN A 86 -16.03 3.29 10.19
CA GLN A 86 -15.66 4.68 10.55
C GLN A 86 -14.74 5.27 9.50
N GLU A 87 -14.93 6.56 9.23
CA GLU A 87 -13.99 7.37 8.46
C GLU A 87 -13.10 8.19 9.42
N VAL A 88 -11.79 8.21 9.15
CA VAL A 88 -10.81 9.09 9.77
C VAL A 88 -10.21 9.93 8.66
N GLY A 89 -10.58 11.20 8.62
CA GLY A 89 -10.42 12.04 7.45
C GLY A 89 -10.23 13.51 7.77
N GLY A 90 -10.25 14.31 6.72
CA GLY A 90 -10.10 15.76 6.82
C GLY A 90 -8.87 16.29 6.10
N SER A 91 -8.76 17.61 6.07
CA SER A 91 -7.77 18.32 5.26
C SER A 91 -6.45 18.60 6.00
N LYS A 92 -6.37 18.28 7.30
CA LYS A 92 -5.18 18.50 8.13
C LYS A 92 -4.64 17.18 8.65
N LEU A 93 -3.34 17.17 8.97
CA LEU A 93 -2.67 16.04 9.58
C LEU A 93 -3.37 15.64 10.87
N ILE A 94 -3.55 14.34 11.06
CA ILE A 94 -4.08 13.75 12.28
C ILE A 94 -2.96 12.98 12.98
N PRO A 95 -2.26 13.60 13.95
CA PRO A 95 -1.29 12.90 14.76
C PRO A 95 -1.99 12.12 15.88
N PHE A 96 -1.79 10.81 15.92
CA PHE A 96 -2.11 9.96 17.06
C PHE A 96 -0.83 9.58 17.78
N TRP A 97 -0.85 9.54 19.11
CA TRP A 97 0.26 8.93 19.84
C TRP A 97 0.11 7.42 19.91
N ASN A 98 -0.95 6.97 20.59
CA ASN A 98 -1.38 5.57 20.60
C ASN A 98 -2.74 5.42 19.91
N LEU A 99 -2.80 4.67 18.81
CA LEU A 99 -4.00 4.42 18.02
C LEU A 99 -4.43 2.95 18.13
N TYR A 100 -5.66 2.73 18.55
CA TYR A 100 -6.27 1.42 18.68
C TYR A 100 -7.36 1.23 17.64
N ILE A 101 -7.20 0.22 16.78
CA ILE A 101 -8.20 -0.19 15.79
C ILE A 101 -9.05 -1.29 16.40
N ALA A 102 -10.30 -0.98 16.71
CA ALA A 102 -11.23 -1.85 17.42
C ALA A 102 -12.62 -1.86 16.74
N GLY A 103 -13.66 -2.18 17.50
CA GLY A 103 -15.04 -2.21 17.03
C GLY A 103 -15.34 -3.34 16.04
N THR A 104 -16.34 -3.10 15.20
CA THR A 104 -16.74 -3.98 14.09
C THR A 104 -16.39 -3.32 12.76
N ASN A 105 -16.31 -4.07 11.66
CA ASN A 105 -16.00 -3.55 10.32
C ASN A 105 -14.73 -2.67 10.19
N HIS A 106 -14.44 -2.22 8.98
CA HIS A 106 -13.17 -1.59 8.63
C HIS A 106 -13.14 -0.09 8.93
N LYS A 107 -11.93 0.45 9.13
CA LYS A 107 -11.70 1.87 9.37
C LYS A 107 -11.07 2.48 8.12
N TYR A 108 -11.70 3.50 7.56
CA TYR A 108 -11.29 4.14 6.31
C TYR A 108 -10.51 5.41 6.64
N PHE A 109 -9.25 5.47 6.21
CA PHE A 109 -8.37 6.61 6.43
C PHE A 109 -8.29 7.39 5.12
N THR A 110 -8.99 8.52 5.09
CA THR A 110 -9.12 9.39 3.90
C THR A 110 -8.24 10.64 4.01
N GLY A 111 -7.81 11.00 5.22
CA GLY A 111 -6.91 12.12 5.50
C GLY A 111 -5.49 11.71 5.90
N PRO A 112 -4.51 12.63 5.83
CA PRO A 112 -3.13 12.34 6.22
C PRO A 112 -3.05 12.02 7.71
N THR A 113 -2.49 10.87 8.05
CA THR A 113 -2.41 10.38 9.43
C THR A 113 -0.97 10.09 9.83
N GLN A 114 -0.64 10.42 11.07
CA GLN A 114 0.63 10.04 11.69
C GLN A 114 0.38 9.27 12.97
N VAL A 115 1.19 8.24 13.24
CA VAL A 115 1.20 7.50 14.52
C VAL A 115 2.59 7.61 15.13
N ASN A 116 2.66 8.14 16.35
CA ASN A 116 3.92 8.45 17.01
C ASN A 116 4.51 7.29 17.81
N ASP A 117 3.70 6.38 18.38
CA ASP A 117 4.22 5.30 19.22
C ASP A 117 3.60 3.95 18.89
N SER A 118 2.28 3.79 19.04
CA SER A 118 1.65 2.49 18.79
C SER A 118 0.45 2.57 17.87
N LEU A 119 0.47 1.75 16.81
CA LEU A 119 -0.72 1.37 16.03
C LEU A 119 -1.08 -0.07 16.40
N LYS A 120 -2.11 -0.23 17.24
CA LYS A 120 -2.51 -1.54 17.76
C LYS A 120 -3.80 -2.04 17.14
N PHE A 121 -3.70 -3.17 16.45
CA PHE A 121 -4.86 -3.87 15.94
C PHE A 121 -5.50 -4.76 17.00
N VAL A 122 -6.62 -4.30 17.57
CA VAL A 122 -7.51 -5.13 18.37
C VAL A 122 -8.40 -5.96 17.44
N ALA A 123 -9.04 -5.30 16.46
CA ALA A 123 -9.89 -5.92 15.46
C ALA A 123 -9.79 -5.21 14.10
N ASN A 124 -10.27 -5.87 13.05
CA ASN A 124 -10.48 -5.29 11.72
C ASN A 124 -9.24 -4.73 11.01
N LYS A 125 -9.48 -4.10 9.86
CA LYS A 125 -8.47 -3.58 8.94
C LYS A 125 -8.57 -2.05 8.89
N ILE A 126 -7.44 -1.41 8.59
CA ILE A 126 -7.43 -0.03 8.09
C ILE A 126 -7.48 -0.10 6.57
N VAL A 127 -8.28 0.74 5.94
CA VAL A 127 -8.37 0.89 4.49
C VAL A 127 -7.87 2.29 4.14
N LEU A 128 -6.79 2.37 3.38
CA LEU A 128 -6.26 3.62 2.87
C LEU A 128 -6.86 3.92 1.50
N SER A 129 -7.42 5.11 1.35
CA SER A 129 -7.73 5.70 0.05
C SER A 129 -6.45 6.31 -0.54
N ASP A 130 -6.41 7.62 -0.76
CA ASP A 130 -5.26 8.31 -1.37
C ASP A 130 -4.29 8.94 -0.36
N SER A 131 -4.60 8.81 0.93
CA SER A 131 -3.80 9.37 2.01
C SER A 131 -2.88 8.33 2.66
N ASN A 132 -1.70 8.77 3.08
CA ASN A 132 -0.75 7.93 3.78
C ASN A 132 -1.06 7.82 5.27
N ILE A 133 -0.73 6.67 5.85
CA ILE A 133 -0.49 6.54 7.29
C ILE A 133 1.03 6.50 7.52
N THR A 134 1.53 7.39 8.36
CA THR A 134 2.97 7.54 8.63
C THR A 134 3.29 7.16 10.06
N LEU A 135 4.10 6.13 10.25
CA LEU A 135 4.72 5.80 11.52
C LEU A 135 5.98 6.64 11.70
N THR A 136 6.13 7.29 12.85
CA THR A 136 7.38 7.97 13.23
C THR A 136 8.50 6.97 13.52
N PRO A 137 9.74 7.42 13.83
CA PRO A 137 10.81 6.52 14.22
C PRO A 137 10.43 5.58 15.37
N THR A 138 9.67 6.07 16.35
CA THR A 138 9.15 5.30 17.50
C THR A 138 7.87 4.53 17.19
N GLY A 139 7.11 4.91 16.16
CA GLY A 139 5.82 4.31 15.80
C GLY A 139 5.92 2.85 15.35
N GLU A 140 5.25 1.93 16.04
CA GLU A 140 5.26 0.49 15.75
C GLU A 140 3.84 -0.09 15.56
N ILE A 141 3.74 -1.15 14.75
CA ILE A 141 2.48 -1.86 14.52
C ILE A 141 2.41 -3.10 15.41
N TYR A 142 1.36 -3.19 16.21
CA TYR A 142 1.13 -4.30 17.12
C TYR A 142 -0.04 -5.19 16.67
N HIS A 143 0.18 -6.49 16.79
CA HIS A 143 -0.76 -7.57 16.46
C HIS A 143 -1.29 -7.60 15.01
N PRO A 144 -0.47 -7.34 13.98
CA PRO A 144 -0.91 -7.53 12.61
C PRO A 144 -1.18 -9.01 12.31
N SER A 145 -2.16 -9.28 11.45
CA SER A 145 -2.54 -10.61 10.99
C SER A 145 -3.27 -10.54 9.65
N PRO A 146 -3.52 -11.67 8.97
CA PRO A 146 -4.37 -11.65 7.76
C PRO A 146 -5.77 -11.05 8.00
N ALA A 147 -6.31 -11.10 9.21
CA ALA A 147 -7.57 -10.45 9.55
C ALA A 147 -7.42 -8.98 9.96
N LYS A 148 -6.19 -8.55 10.29
CA LYS A 148 -5.88 -7.25 10.92
C LYS A 148 -4.64 -6.61 10.31
N HIS A 149 -4.82 -5.79 9.29
CA HIS A 149 -3.74 -5.20 8.52
C HIS A 149 -4.22 -3.94 7.79
N ILE A 150 -3.32 -3.32 7.02
CA ILE A 150 -3.58 -2.11 6.25
C ILE A 150 -3.85 -2.48 4.79
N VAL A 151 -4.95 -2.02 4.22
CA VAL A 151 -5.38 -2.32 2.85
C VAL A 151 -5.17 -1.05 2.02
N THR A 152 -4.32 -1.09 1.01
CA THR A 152 -3.97 0.07 0.17
C THR A 152 -4.74 0.04 -1.14
N ILE A 153 -6.03 0.38 -1.10
CA ILE A 153 -6.91 0.33 -2.30
C ILE A 153 -6.80 1.57 -3.19
N GLY A 154 -6.38 2.71 -2.64
CA GLY A 154 -6.11 3.93 -3.41
C GLY A 154 -4.61 4.17 -3.59
N GLU A 155 -4.22 5.44 -3.73
CA GLU A 155 -2.82 5.81 -3.93
C GLU A 155 -2.00 5.90 -2.62
N GLY A 156 -2.63 5.74 -1.46
CA GLY A 156 -2.01 5.85 -0.14
C GLY A 156 -0.99 4.74 0.18
N TYR A 157 0.00 5.09 1.00
CA TYR A 157 1.08 4.23 1.47
C TYR A 157 1.05 4.06 2.98
N LEU A 158 1.50 2.89 3.44
CA LEU A 158 2.05 2.73 4.78
C LEU A 158 3.50 3.21 4.77
N VAL A 159 3.81 4.24 5.54
CA VAL A 159 5.14 4.85 5.62
C VAL A 159 5.72 4.57 7.00
N LYS A 160 6.95 4.06 7.08
CA LYS A 160 7.73 3.96 8.32
C LYS A 160 8.94 4.88 8.22
N LYS A 161 8.97 5.93 9.05
CA LYS A 161 10.16 6.75 9.26
C LYS A 161 11.18 5.92 10.03
N VAL A 162 12.42 5.85 9.53
CA VAL A 162 13.53 5.15 10.18
C VAL A 162 13.22 3.66 10.37
N VAL A 163 13.37 2.87 9.31
CA VAL A 163 13.29 1.41 9.42
C VAL A 163 14.50 0.88 10.22
N PRO A 164 14.31 -0.04 11.19
CA PRO A 164 15.42 -0.59 11.97
C PRO A 164 16.49 -1.27 11.10
N LEU A 165 17.77 -0.91 11.34
CA LEU A 165 18.91 -1.52 10.63
C LEU A 165 19.06 -3.00 11.01
N ASN A 166 19.40 -3.82 10.01
CA ASN A 166 19.72 -5.23 10.11
C ASN A 166 18.66 -6.10 10.80
N THR A 167 17.44 -5.57 10.94
CA THR A 167 16.32 -6.23 11.61
C THR A 167 15.16 -6.33 10.63
N PRO A 168 14.51 -7.50 10.50
CA PRO A 168 13.32 -7.62 9.67
C PRO A 168 12.18 -6.74 10.20
N TYR A 169 11.67 -5.86 9.35
CA TYR A 169 10.50 -5.03 9.61
C TYR A 169 9.33 -5.49 8.74
N LEU A 170 8.16 -5.70 9.37
CA LEU A 170 6.95 -6.15 8.70
C LEU A 170 6.08 -4.94 8.30
N PHE A 171 5.79 -4.83 7.01
CA PHE A 171 4.72 -3.99 6.47
C PHE A 171 3.50 -4.87 6.21
N PRO A 172 2.49 -4.87 7.09
CA PRO A 172 1.29 -5.69 6.93
C PRO A 172 0.32 -5.00 5.98
N VAL A 173 0.58 -5.14 4.67
CA VAL A 173 -0.25 -4.53 3.63
C VAL A 173 -1.05 -5.56 2.81
N SER A 174 -2.03 -5.07 2.05
CA SER A 174 -2.73 -5.80 1.00
C SER A 174 -3.31 -4.83 -0.01
N ASP A 175 -3.75 -5.36 -1.15
CA ASP A 175 -4.43 -4.62 -2.22
C ASP A 175 -5.97 -4.72 -2.16
N THR A 176 -6.51 -5.67 -1.39
CA THR A 176 -7.96 -5.87 -1.24
C THR A 176 -8.32 -6.33 0.18
N LEU A 177 -9.60 -6.22 0.56
CA LEU A 177 -10.09 -6.64 1.88
C LEU A 177 -9.96 -8.15 2.14
N ASN A 178 -9.84 -8.97 1.10
CA ASN A 178 -9.87 -10.44 1.19
C ASN A 178 -8.49 -11.08 0.98
N THR A 179 -7.45 -10.27 0.80
CA THR A 179 -6.07 -10.71 0.58
C THR A 179 -5.16 -10.20 1.71
N TYR A 180 -4.01 -10.84 1.88
CA TYR A 180 -2.95 -10.39 2.77
C TYR A 180 -1.61 -10.59 2.09
N LYS A 181 -0.94 -9.47 1.81
CA LYS A 181 0.26 -9.41 0.97
C LYS A 181 1.38 -8.64 1.68
N PRO A 182 1.88 -9.18 2.80
CA PRO A 182 2.87 -8.48 3.60
C PRO A 182 4.20 -8.36 2.87
N VAL A 183 4.92 -7.29 3.20
CA VAL A 183 6.32 -7.11 2.82
C VAL A 183 7.15 -7.18 4.10
N ILE A 184 8.17 -8.02 4.12
CA ILE A 184 9.20 -8.00 5.16
C ILE A 184 10.46 -7.43 4.56
N LEU A 185 10.97 -6.35 5.15
CA LEU A 185 12.17 -5.68 4.68
C LEU A 185 13.24 -5.80 5.75
N THR A 186 14.42 -6.29 5.37
CA THR A 186 15.64 -6.17 6.19
C THR A 186 16.57 -5.20 5.49
N TYR A 187 16.89 -4.11 6.18
CA TYR A 187 17.60 -2.96 5.65
C TYR A 187 19.05 -2.97 6.15
N SER A 188 20.02 -2.60 5.31
CA SER A 188 21.39 -2.26 5.71
C SER A 188 21.88 -1.01 4.96
N GLY A 189 22.78 -0.24 5.57
CA GLY A 189 23.24 1.06 5.03
C GLY A 189 22.76 2.25 5.85
N ASN A 190 22.39 3.35 5.17
CA ASN A 190 21.95 4.61 5.76
C ASN A 190 20.49 4.60 6.21
N ILE A 191 20.20 4.90 7.47
CA ILE A 191 18.81 5.02 7.95
C ILE A 191 17.92 5.83 6.99
N ASP A 192 16.79 5.24 6.59
CA ASP A 192 15.85 5.88 5.67
C ASP A 192 14.37 5.66 6.06
N THR A 193 13.51 6.47 5.46
CA THR A 193 12.05 6.34 5.49
C THR A 193 11.60 5.49 4.32
N ILE A 194 10.89 4.40 4.62
CA ILE A 194 10.38 3.47 3.62
C ILE A 194 8.86 3.57 3.53
N SER A 195 8.35 3.61 2.31
CA SER A 195 6.92 3.60 2.01
C SER A 195 6.55 2.34 1.23
N VAL A 196 5.47 1.67 1.64
CA VAL A 196 5.00 0.42 1.02
C VAL A 196 3.51 0.52 0.72
N ARG A 197 3.14 0.14 -0.50
CA ARG A 197 1.75 -0.19 -0.87
C ARG A 197 1.71 -1.41 -1.78
N CYS A 198 0.54 -2.05 -1.83
CA CYS A 198 0.25 -3.13 -2.76
C CYS A 198 -0.95 -2.73 -3.63
N ASN A 199 -0.87 -2.94 -4.94
CA ASN A 199 -1.96 -2.68 -5.87
C ASN A 199 -2.34 -3.97 -6.61
N ILE A 200 -3.62 -4.06 -6.97
CA ILE A 200 -4.14 -5.17 -7.74
C ILE A 200 -3.60 -5.15 -9.18
N GLY A 201 -3.27 -6.34 -9.68
CA GLY A 201 -2.79 -6.50 -11.04
C GLY A 201 -1.29 -6.32 -11.19
N ILE A 202 -0.86 -6.34 -12.44
CA ILE A 202 0.55 -6.46 -12.83
C ILE A 202 0.97 -5.15 -13.48
N HIS A 203 2.08 -4.59 -13.04
CA HIS A 203 2.69 -3.44 -13.70
C HIS A 203 3.81 -3.90 -14.64
N PRO A 204 4.02 -3.27 -15.82
CA PRO A 204 3.21 -2.24 -16.47
C PRO A 204 2.02 -2.81 -17.25
N THR A 205 1.92 -4.13 -17.37
CA THR A 205 0.88 -4.79 -18.18
C THR A 205 -0.36 -5.10 -17.36
N THR A 206 -1.46 -4.40 -17.62
CA THR A 206 -2.78 -4.70 -17.03
C THR A 206 -3.41 -6.02 -17.52
N GLY A 207 -2.74 -6.75 -18.43
CA GLY A 207 -3.20 -8.02 -18.98
C GLY A 207 -2.99 -9.22 -18.04
N ALA A 208 -3.79 -10.27 -18.24
CA ALA A 208 -3.73 -11.51 -17.49
C ALA A 208 -2.49 -12.35 -17.86
N ASP A 209 -1.29 -11.97 -17.37
CA ASP A 209 -0.18 -12.92 -17.35
C ASP A 209 -0.52 -14.02 -16.36
N THR A 210 -0.94 -15.16 -16.90
CA THR A 210 -1.41 -16.31 -16.11
C THR A 210 -0.31 -16.95 -15.28
N THR A 211 0.95 -16.57 -15.47
CA THR A 211 2.13 -17.09 -14.77
C THR A 211 2.57 -16.22 -13.60
N THR A 212 1.76 -15.27 -13.16
CA THR A 212 2.12 -14.29 -12.11
C THR A 212 1.24 -14.39 -10.86
N VAL A 213 1.69 -13.73 -9.80
CA VAL A 213 0.79 -13.28 -8.73
C VAL A 213 0.15 -11.98 -9.19
N TYR A 214 -1.18 -11.87 -9.12
CA TYR A 214 -1.93 -10.72 -9.65
C TYR A 214 -1.89 -9.50 -8.73
N SER A 215 -0.68 -9.09 -8.35
CA SER A 215 -0.42 -7.94 -7.51
C SER A 215 0.94 -7.33 -7.80
N THR A 216 1.01 -6.04 -7.56
CA THR A 216 2.22 -5.23 -7.71
C THR A 216 2.54 -4.54 -6.39
N TYR A 217 3.76 -4.68 -5.92
CA TYR A 217 4.24 -4.01 -4.71
C TYR A 217 5.01 -2.76 -5.12
N TYR A 218 4.70 -1.64 -4.49
CA TYR A 218 5.45 -0.39 -4.64
C TYR A 218 6.19 -0.14 -3.33
N ILE A 219 7.51 -0.17 -3.40
CA ILE A 219 8.40 0.08 -2.27
C ILE A 219 9.30 1.26 -2.65
N HIS A 220 9.26 2.31 -1.84
CA HIS A 220 10.02 3.53 -2.03
C HIS A 220 10.87 3.84 -0.80
N GLU A 221 12.12 4.25 -1.04
CA GLU A 221 12.96 4.93 -0.07
C GLU A 221 12.89 6.44 -0.28
N SER A 222 13.06 7.23 0.77
CA SER A 222 12.97 8.69 0.66
C SER A 222 14.28 9.32 0.17
N ASN A 223 15.42 8.69 0.48
CA ASN A 223 16.74 9.15 0.11
C ASN A 223 17.41 8.12 -0.82
N PRO A 224 17.40 8.36 -2.15
CA PRO A 224 17.95 7.40 -3.09
C PRO A 224 19.43 7.08 -2.85
N GLY A 225 19.74 5.78 -2.72
CA GLY A 225 21.13 5.29 -2.68
C GLY A 225 21.73 5.13 -1.28
N GLY A 226 22.86 4.41 -1.21
CA GLY A 226 23.51 4.09 0.08
C GLY A 226 22.83 2.97 0.88
N THR A 227 21.74 2.41 0.34
CA THR A 227 20.95 1.33 0.93
C THR A 227 21.14 0.01 0.17
N GLU A 228 21.25 -1.08 0.92
CA GLU A 228 20.90 -2.42 0.43
C GLU A 228 19.75 -3.01 1.24
N ALA A 229 18.67 -3.41 0.57
CA ALA A 229 17.56 -4.10 1.21
C ALA A 229 17.43 -5.55 0.72
N ARG A 230 17.07 -6.40 1.68
CA ARG A 230 16.47 -7.70 1.44
C ARG A 230 14.97 -7.58 1.61
N VAL A 231 14.22 -8.05 0.62
CA VAL A 231 12.76 -7.92 0.58
C VAL A 231 12.13 -9.30 0.43
N ASP A 232 11.39 -9.75 1.44
CA ASP A 232 10.58 -10.96 1.37
C ASP A 232 9.10 -10.56 1.14
N LEU A 233 8.52 -11.01 0.02
CA LEU A 233 7.11 -10.77 -0.31
C LEU A 233 6.26 -11.99 0.07
N GLY A 234 5.09 -11.76 0.65
CA GLY A 234 4.08 -12.79 0.90
C GLY A 234 2.81 -12.55 0.10
N TRP A 235 2.11 -13.60 -0.31
CA TRP A 235 0.78 -13.54 -0.95
C TRP A 235 -0.06 -14.77 -0.57
N ASN A 236 -1.38 -14.74 -0.84
CA ASN A 236 -2.28 -15.87 -0.70
C ASN A 236 -2.31 -16.70 -1.98
N THR A 237 -2.52 -18.02 -1.88
CA THR A 237 -2.62 -18.91 -3.07
C THR A 237 -3.72 -18.47 -4.05
N GLN A 238 -4.82 -17.86 -3.58
CA GLN A 238 -5.87 -17.34 -4.47
C GLN A 238 -5.41 -16.20 -5.39
N ASP A 239 -4.27 -15.58 -5.08
CA ASP A 239 -3.68 -14.50 -5.86
C ASP A 239 -2.80 -15.01 -7.01
N GLU A 240 -2.49 -16.30 -6.98
CA GLU A 240 -1.74 -16.99 -8.02
C GLU A 240 -2.64 -17.17 -9.24
N GLN A 241 -2.19 -16.66 -10.38
CA GLN A 241 -2.91 -16.88 -11.62
C GLN A 241 -2.83 -18.36 -12.06
N PRO A 242 -3.74 -18.85 -12.92
CA PRO A 242 -3.92 -20.29 -13.14
C PRO A 242 -2.68 -21.09 -13.61
N ALA A 243 -1.70 -20.43 -14.24
CA ALA A 243 -0.45 -21.05 -14.71
C ALA A 243 0.76 -20.72 -13.82
N PHE A 244 0.55 -20.06 -12.67
CA PHE A 244 1.61 -19.76 -11.72
C PHE A 244 2.12 -21.05 -11.07
N ASN A 245 3.42 -21.31 -11.22
CA ASN A 245 4.10 -22.38 -10.51
C ASN A 245 5.08 -21.80 -9.49
N ASN A 246 4.76 -22.02 -8.21
CA ASN A 246 5.53 -21.54 -7.07
C ASN A 246 6.98 -22.09 -7.06
N SER A 247 7.23 -23.29 -7.61
CA SER A 247 8.58 -23.86 -7.72
C SER A 247 9.50 -23.11 -8.69
N TRP A 248 8.93 -22.27 -9.57
CA TRP A 248 9.67 -21.45 -10.54
C TRP A 248 9.47 -19.96 -10.31
N ALA A 249 8.94 -19.57 -9.15
CA ALA A 249 8.67 -18.19 -8.84
C ALA A 249 9.98 -17.39 -8.78
N MET A 250 9.95 -16.20 -9.38
CA MET A 250 11.01 -15.21 -9.39
C MET A 250 10.38 -13.84 -9.12
N MET A 251 11.09 -13.00 -8.37
CA MET A 251 10.71 -11.59 -8.25
C MET A 251 11.36 -10.80 -9.37
N TRP A 252 10.62 -9.84 -9.90
CA TRP A 252 11.09 -8.90 -10.89
C TRP A 252 11.03 -7.50 -10.31
N GLN A 253 12.01 -6.68 -10.62
CA GLN A 253 12.07 -5.28 -10.22
C GLN A 253 12.09 -4.37 -11.44
N ASN A 254 11.36 -3.26 -11.38
CA ASN A 254 11.51 -2.19 -12.35
C ASN A 254 12.59 -1.21 -11.89
N ILE A 255 13.60 -0.96 -12.73
CA ILE A 255 14.61 0.09 -12.55
C ILE A 255 14.55 0.98 -13.78
N ASN A 256 14.13 2.24 -13.62
CA ASN A 256 14.06 3.23 -14.69
C ASN A 256 13.31 2.72 -15.94
N GLY A 257 12.19 2.02 -15.74
CA GLY A 257 11.36 1.47 -16.82
C GLY A 257 11.79 0.08 -17.31
N VAL A 258 12.95 -0.45 -16.87
CA VAL A 258 13.47 -1.76 -17.29
C VAL A 258 13.25 -2.81 -16.20
N TRP A 259 12.74 -3.98 -16.58
CA TRP A 259 12.51 -5.10 -15.66
C TRP A 259 13.73 -6.00 -15.54
N HIS A 260 14.17 -6.21 -14.31
CA HIS A 260 15.28 -7.10 -13.98
C HIS A 260 14.80 -8.23 -13.06
N PRO A 261 15.19 -9.49 -13.30
CA PRO A 261 14.94 -10.54 -12.33
C PRO A 261 15.81 -10.32 -11.09
N LEU A 262 15.23 -10.54 -9.92
CA LEU A 262 15.93 -10.62 -8.66
C LEU A 262 16.30 -12.08 -8.37
N SER A 263 17.46 -12.27 -7.73
CA SER A 263 17.88 -13.58 -7.23
C SER A 263 17.08 -13.96 -5.97
N GLY A 264 16.75 -15.24 -5.84
CA GLY A 264 15.95 -15.79 -4.75
C GLY A 264 14.66 -16.45 -5.24
N THR A 265 14.14 -17.41 -4.47
CA THR A 265 12.87 -18.09 -4.76
C THR A 265 11.80 -17.52 -3.83
N PRO A 266 10.96 -16.54 -4.26
CA PRO A 266 9.79 -16.10 -3.52
C PRO A 266 8.81 -17.28 -3.28
N GLY A 267 8.00 -17.23 -2.22
CA GLY A 267 7.05 -18.31 -1.95
C GLY A 267 5.81 -17.88 -1.16
N ALA A 268 4.66 -18.43 -1.55
CA ALA A 268 3.35 -18.21 -0.93
C ALA A 268 3.34 -18.50 0.58
N MET A 269 2.51 -17.76 1.33
CA MET A 269 2.29 -18.04 2.76
C MET A 269 1.42 -19.29 2.91
N ARG A 270 1.88 -20.28 3.69
CA ARG A 270 1.01 -21.38 4.15
C ARG A 270 0.27 -20.96 5.41
N GLN A 271 -0.99 -21.37 5.50
CA GLN A 271 -1.92 -20.99 6.58
C GLN A 271 -1.29 -21.14 7.98
N SER A 272 -1.58 -20.14 8.82
CA SER A 272 -1.40 -20.03 10.28
C SER A 272 -0.08 -19.54 10.90
N ILE A 273 1.03 -19.29 10.17
CA ILE A 273 2.19 -18.57 10.74
C ILE A 273 2.81 -17.64 9.69
N ALA A 274 2.95 -16.36 10.05
CA ALA A 274 3.48 -15.26 9.24
C ALA A 274 4.98 -15.40 8.93
N ARG A 275 5.36 -16.36 8.10
CA ARG A 275 6.71 -16.40 7.49
C ARG A 275 6.61 -16.69 5.99
N PRO A 276 6.97 -15.73 5.12
CA PRO A 276 7.21 -16.01 3.71
C PRO A 276 8.32 -17.06 3.57
N ARG A 277 8.20 -17.93 2.57
CA ARG A 277 9.20 -18.97 2.28
C ARG A 277 10.22 -18.45 1.25
N SER A 278 11.07 -17.48 1.60
CA SER A 278 12.14 -17.04 0.69
C SER A 278 13.24 -16.18 1.31
N ARG A 279 14.41 -16.16 0.65
CA ARG A 279 15.61 -15.37 0.98
C ARG A 279 16.24 -14.75 -0.29
N PRO A 280 15.82 -13.56 -0.73
CA PRO A 280 16.49 -12.80 -1.80
C PRO A 280 17.44 -11.76 -1.22
N SER A 281 18.63 -11.62 -1.80
CA SER A 281 19.65 -10.62 -1.43
C SER A 281 19.85 -9.63 -2.58
N GLY A 282 19.91 -8.32 -2.30
CA GLY A 282 20.41 -7.31 -3.25
C GLY A 282 19.38 -6.38 -3.90
N ALA A 283 18.22 -6.14 -3.30
CA ALA A 283 17.27 -5.16 -3.82
C ALA A 283 17.60 -3.72 -3.34
N LYS A 284 18.09 -2.84 -4.22
CA LYS A 284 17.96 -1.35 -4.11
C LYS A 284 16.49 -0.92 -3.91
N VAL A 285 16.13 0.14 -3.19
CA VAL A 285 14.76 0.33 -2.64
C VAL A 285 13.83 1.22 -3.48
N TRP A 286 14.09 1.36 -4.79
CA TRP A 286 13.20 2.06 -5.75
C TRP A 286 12.46 1.07 -6.63
N LYS A 287 11.48 0.31 -6.11
CA LYS A 287 11.05 -0.90 -6.82
C LYS A 287 9.56 -1.15 -6.81
N VAL A 288 9.04 -1.15 -8.03
CA VAL A 288 7.86 -1.90 -8.41
C VAL A 288 8.26 -3.37 -8.51
N LEU A 289 7.65 -4.24 -7.71
CA LEU A 289 7.93 -5.67 -7.68
C LEU A 289 6.74 -6.48 -8.16
N VAL A 290 7.03 -7.48 -9.01
CA VAL A 290 6.07 -8.47 -9.52
C VAL A 290 6.65 -9.86 -9.32
N THR A 291 5.81 -10.84 -8.99
CA THR A 291 6.23 -12.25 -8.90
C THR A 291 5.74 -13.02 -10.11
N ARG A 292 6.66 -13.71 -10.80
CA ARG A 292 6.39 -14.46 -12.04
C ARG A 292 7.04 -15.83 -12.01
N SER A 293 6.38 -16.83 -12.58
CA SER A 293 6.88 -18.19 -12.76
C SER A 293 7.66 -18.31 -14.07
N CYS A 294 8.94 -18.68 -14.03
CA CYS A 294 9.80 -18.80 -15.22
C CYS A 294 10.50 -20.16 -15.29
N ARG A 295 10.19 -20.99 -16.30
CA ARG A 295 10.78 -22.33 -16.48
C ARG A 295 12.24 -22.33 -16.98
N SER A 296 12.79 -21.19 -17.44
CA SER A 296 14.17 -21.10 -17.96
C SER A 296 14.84 -19.75 -17.70
N LYS A 297 16.10 -19.76 -17.22
CA LYS A 297 17.04 -18.64 -17.33
C LYS A 297 17.52 -18.51 -18.80
N PRO A 298 17.82 -17.30 -19.32
CA PRO A 298 16.99 -16.10 -19.45
C PRO A 298 16.30 -16.05 -20.84
N MET A 299 15.00 -15.77 -20.88
CA MET A 299 14.34 -15.27 -22.09
C MET A 299 13.43 -14.11 -21.68
N CYS A 300 14.03 -12.93 -21.59
CA CYS A 300 13.31 -11.64 -21.54
C CYS A 300 14.31 -10.52 -21.89
N SER A 301 14.87 -10.58 -23.09
CA SER A 301 15.44 -9.41 -23.75
C SER A 301 14.72 -9.23 -25.09
N SER A 302 13.48 -8.76 -25.05
CA SER A 302 12.92 -8.10 -26.24
C SER A 302 13.46 -6.68 -26.28
N THR A 303 14.74 -6.55 -26.60
CA THR A 303 15.26 -5.28 -27.08
C THR A 303 14.75 -5.15 -28.50
N THR A 304 13.65 -4.42 -28.68
CA THR A 304 13.26 -3.93 -30.00
C THR A 304 14.42 -3.07 -30.49
N ARG A 305 15.27 -3.62 -31.36
CA ARG A 305 16.30 -2.83 -32.05
C ARG A 305 15.57 -1.74 -32.85
N PRO A 306 15.85 -0.44 -32.64
CA PRO A 306 15.44 0.54 -33.61
C PRO A 306 16.19 0.26 -34.90
N ALA A 307 15.44 0.14 -36.00
CA ALA A 307 15.98 0.09 -37.34
C ALA A 307 16.75 1.40 -37.58
N SER A 308 18.08 1.35 -37.53
CA SER A 308 18.90 2.47 -37.98
C SER A 308 18.88 2.47 -39.50
N ILE A 309 18.11 3.41 -40.06
CA ILE A 309 18.35 3.97 -41.39
C ILE A 309 19.77 4.53 -41.36
N LEU A 310 20.66 3.92 -42.14
CA LEU A 310 21.90 4.54 -42.58
C LEU A 310 21.92 4.43 -44.08
N ASP A 311 21.66 5.57 -44.69
CA ASP A 311 21.69 5.82 -46.11
C ASP A 311 23.14 5.82 -46.63
N ARG A 312 23.26 5.49 -47.91
CA ARG A 312 24.47 5.17 -48.67
C ARG A 312 25.50 6.31 -48.75
N SER A 313 26.78 5.94 -48.84
CA SER A 313 27.68 6.44 -49.92
C SER A 313 28.93 5.56 -50.12
N SER A 314 29.06 4.98 -51.32
CA SER A 314 30.26 4.84 -52.21
C SER A 314 31.63 4.45 -51.58
N THR A 315 32.44 3.51 -52.09
CA THR A 315 32.83 3.15 -53.48
C THR A 315 33.73 1.89 -53.45
N SER A 316 33.74 1.11 -54.55
CA SER A 316 34.83 0.26 -55.13
C SER A 316 35.50 -0.81 -54.25
N ASP A 317 35.83 -2.04 -54.67
CA ASP A 317 36.13 -2.54 -56.01
C ASP A 317 36.25 -4.08 -56.02
N THR A 318 36.04 -4.66 -57.21
CA THR A 318 36.48 -5.99 -57.71
C THR A 318 35.91 -7.33 -57.17
N SER A 319 35.57 -8.18 -58.15
CA SER A 319 34.91 -9.50 -58.15
C SER A 319 35.97 -10.62 -58.43
N PRO A 320 35.64 -11.89 -58.79
CA PRO A 320 34.77 -12.93 -58.19
C PRO A 320 35.50 -14.29 -58.01
N ALA A 321 35.00 -15.21 -57.16
CA ALA A 321 35.16 -16.68 -57.38
C ALA A 321 34.31 -17.58 -56.47
N ARG A 322 33.32 -18.25 -57.12
CA ARG A 322 32.78 -19.62 -56.98
C ARG A 322 32.35 -20.27 -55.63
N PRO A 323 31.36 -21.21 -55.70
CA PRO A 323 30.67 -21.80 -54.54
C PRO A 323 31.24 -23.17 -54.13
N SER A 324 31.01 -23.58 -52.87
CA SER A 324 31.16 -24.97 -52.43
C SER A 324 30.16 -25.30 -51.30
N ALA A 325 29.68 -26.53 -51.36
CA ALA A 325 28.52 -27.09 -50.68
C ALA A 325 28.83 -27.71 -49.28
N ALA A 326 27.72 -28.09 -48.62
CA ALA A 326 27.57 -29.15 -47.60
C ALA A 326 28.12 -28.82 -46.18
N LEU A 327 27.54 -29.22 -45.03
CA LEU A 327 26.57 -30.25 -44.59
C LEU A 327 25.72 -29.64 -43.44
N THR A 328 24.40 -29.82 -43.28
CA THR A 328 23.60 -30.99 -42.85
C THR A 328 23.98 -31.66 -41.51
N ARG A 329 23.18 -31.40 -40.44
CA ARG A 329 22.61 -32.31 -39.40
C ARG A 329 21.94 -31.45 -38.31
N TRP A 330 20.61 -31.39 -38.15
CA TRP A 330 19.67 -32.34 -37.52
C TRP A 330 20.09 -32.88 -36.15
N CYS A 331 19.41 -32.42 -35.09
CA CYS A 331 18.62 -33.19 -34.12
C CYS A 331 17.89 -32.18 -33.22
N ARG A 332 16.55 -32.17 -33.25
CA ARG A 332 15.64 -32.85 -32.30
C ARG A 332 15.70 -32.28 -30.89
#